data_AF-A0A538JTX2-F1
#
_entry.id   AF-A0A538JTX2-F1
#
_cell.length_a   1.000
_cell.length_b   1.000
_cell.length_c   1.000
_cell.angle_alpha   90.00
_cell.angle_beta   90.00
_cell.angle_gamma   90.00
#
_symmetry.space_group_name_H-M   'P 1'
#
loop_
_entity.id
_entity.type
_entity.pdbx_description
1 polymer ?
#
loop_
_entity_poly.entity_id
_entity_poly.type
_entity_poly.pdbx_seq_one_letter_code
_entity_poly.pdbx_strand_id
1 'polypeptide(L)'
;MRRHLLATVGISFLAAIIAASAQGGGGPAPSVVQGWDGIARGPVRYVAFATGSGTVVEAVRRRGGRVVRYSILPGSYGIPQVAFDGTTGGLSHDGRTLVLGDVATSP
;
A
#
# COMPACT_ATOMS: atom_id res chain seq x y z
N MET A 1 36.50 40.01 5.42
CA MET A 1 35.02 39.99 5.32
C MET A 1 34.51 39.45 3.98
N ARG A 2 34.83 40.07 2.82
CA ARG A 2 34.42 39.57 1.48
C ARG A 2 34.85 38.12 1.16
N ARG A 3 36.05 37.71 1.58
CA ARG A 3 36.56 36.34 1.39
C ARG A 3 35.78 35.29 2.18
N HIS A 4 35.33 35.63 3.39
CA HIS A 4 34.52 34.73 4.21
C HIS A 4 33.09 34.61 3.67
N LEU A 5 32.51 35.73 3.18
CA LEU A 5 31.21 35.72 2.49
C LEU A 5 31.20 34.84 1.25
N LEU A 6 32.25 34.92 0.41
CA LEU A 6 32.39 34.06 -0.76
C LEU A 6 32.55 32.57 -0.40
N ALA A 7 33.30 32.28 0.66
CA ALA A 7 33.47 30.92 1.16
C ALA A 7 32.15 30.33 1.69
N THR A 8 31.38 31.10 2.47
CA THR A 8 30.09 30.64 3.00
C THR A 8 29.08 30.40 1.88
N VAL A 9 28.98 31.31 0.90
CA VAL A 9 28.11 31.13 -0.26
C VAL A 9 28.51 29.90 -1.07
N GLY A 10 29.81 29.69 -1.28
CA GLY A 10 30.31 28.49 -1.97
C GLY A 10 29.98 27.19 -1.25
N ILE A 11 30.13 27.15 0.09
CA ILE A 11 29.82 25.98 0.90
C ILE A 11 28.31 25.69 0.91
N SER A 12 27.47 26.73 1.03
CA SER A 12 26.00 26.56 0.99
C SER A 12 25.51 26.07 -0.38
N PHE A 13 26.11 26.56 -1.46
CA PHE A 13 25.76 26.12 -2.82
C PHE A 13 26.17 24.66 -3.07
N LEU A 14 27.33 24.25 -2.56
CA LEU A 14 27.80 22.86 -2.64
C LEU A 14 26.90 21.91 -1.84
N ALA A 15 26.44 22.32 -0.65
CA ALA A 15 25.52 21.52 0.16
C ALA A 15 24.16 21.30 -0.52
N ALA A 16 23.64 22.32 -1.23
CA ALA A 16 22.37 22.22 -1.96
C ALA A 16 22.44 21.24 -3.15
N ILE A 17 23.61 21.12 -3.81
CA ILE A 17 23.81 20.18 -4.92
C ILE A 17 23.86 18.73 -4.43
N ILE A 18 24.41 18.48 -3.24
CA ILE A 18 24.55 17.12 -2.66
C ILE A 18 23.20 16.59 -2.15
N ALA A 19 22.29 17.45 -1.68
CA ALA A 19 20.98 17.02 -1.17
C ALA A 19 20.04 16.47 -2.28
N ALA A 20 20.29 16.79 -3.55
CA ALA A 20 19.43 16.37 -4.67
C ALA A 20 19.59 14.89 -5.08
N SER A 21 20.61 14.18 -4.57
CA SER A 21 20.88 12.78 -4.92
C SER A 21 20.35 11.75 -3.91
N ALA A 22 19.56 12.18 -2.93
CA ALA A 22 18.83 11.26 -2.05
C ALA A 22 17.66 10.62 -2.81
N GLN A 23 17.95 9.69 -3.72
CA GLN A 23 16.96 8.69 -4.12
C GLN A 23 16.66 7.84 -2.87
N GLY A 24 15.43 7.89 -2.38
CA GLY A 24 14.99 7.00 -1.31
C GLY A 24 15.16 5.56 -1.78
N GLY A 25 16.17 4.87 -1.26
CA GLY A 25 16.40 3.44 -1.47
C GLY A 25 15.41 2.61 -0.67
N GLY A 26 14.11 2.85 -0.87
CA GLY A 26 13.09 1.94 -0.38
C GLY A 26 13.37 0.58 -1.00
N GLY A 27 13.66 -0.42 -0.17
CA GLY A 27 13.71 -1.81 -0.61
C GLY A 27 12.36 -2.23 -1.20
N PRO A 28 12.25 -3.46 -1.76
CA PRO A 28 10.98 -3.95 -2.27
C PRO A 28 9.88 -3.79 -1.23
N ALA A 29 8.71 -3.29 -1.64
CA ALA A 29 7.56 -3.24 -0.75
C ALA A 29 6.94 -4.63 -0.62
N PRO A 30 6.26 -4.96 0.50
CA PRO A 30 5.40 -6.13 0.54
C PRO A 30 4.32 -6.07 -0.55
N SER A 31 3.93 -7.25 -1.04
CA SER A 31 3.03 -7.38 -2.20
C SER A 31 1.55 -7.20 -1.82
N VAL A 32 0.64 -7.51 -2.74
CA VAL A 32 -0.79 -7.61 -2.50
C VAL A 32 -1.24 -9.06 -2.55
N VAL A 33 -2.28 -9.43 -1.79
CA VAL A 33 -2.85 -10.77 -1.81
C VAL A 33 -4.21 -10.78 -2.50
N GLN A 34 -4.39 -11.71 -3.44
CA GLN A 34 -5.69 -12.10 -3.99
C GLN A 34 -6.08 -13.48 -3.48
N GLY A 35 -7.33 -13.66 -3.09
CA GLY A 35 -7.85 -14.91 -2.54
C GLY A 35 -8.54 -14.74 -1.18
N TRP A 36 -8.52 -15.80 -0.38
CA TRP A 36 -9.40 -15.99 0.78
C TRP A 36 -8.81 -15.50 2.13
N ASP A 37 -7.51 -15.19 2.17
CA ASP A 37 -6.82 -14.74 3.38
C ASP A 37 -7.31 -13.36 3.82
N GLY A 38 -7.20 -12.39 2.91
CA GLY A 38 -7.75 -11.04 3.04
C GLY A 38 -7.35 -10.31 4.33
N ILE A 39 -8.21 -9.41 4.79
CA ILE A 39 -8.05 -8.69 6.07
C ILE A 39 -9.30 -8.82 6.94
N ALA A 40 -9.12 -9.18 8.21
CA ALA A 40 -10.21 -9.41 9.14
C ALA A 40 -10.27 -8.35 10.25
N ARG A 41 -11.48 -7.90 10.58
CA ARG A 41 -11.74 -7.08 11.76
C ARG A 41 -13.09 -7.43 12.37
N GLY A 42 -13.07 -7.78 13.66
CA GLY A 42 -14.28 -8.20 14.37
C GLY A 42 -14.97 -9.38 13.64
N PRO A 43 -16.27 -9.28 13.30
CA PRO A 43 -17.02 -10.37 12.67
C PRO A 43 -16.88 -10.44 11.14
N VAL A 44 -16.15 -9.52 10.50
CA VAL A 44 -16.06 -9.40 9.04
C VAL A 44 -14.62 -9.63 8.56
N ARG A 45 -14.47 -10.29 7.42
CA ARG A 45 -13.24 -10.38 6.64
C ARG A 45 -13.50 -9.79 5.26
N TYR A 46 -12.63 -8.89 4.83
CA TYR A 46 -12.61 -8.42 3.45
C TYR A 46 -11.65 -9.26 2.63
N VAL A 47 -12.09 -9.74 1.47
CA VAL A 47 -11.27 -10.48 0.51
C VAL A 47 -11.35 -9.80 -0.85
N ALA A 48 -10.29 -9.94 -1.65
CA ALA A 48 -10.25 -9.46 -3.01
C ALA A 48 -9.75 -10.60 -3.90
N PHE A 49 -10.40 -10.86 -5.02
CA PHE A 49 -9.96 -11.89 -5.97
C PHE A 49 -10.29 -11.48 -7.39
N ALA A 50 -9.42 -11.87 -8.32
CA ALA A 50 -9.64 -11.64 -9.74
C ALA A 50 -10.81 -12.47 -10.26
N THR A 51 -11.54 -11.87 -11.19
CA THR A 51 -12.51 -12.53 -12.06
C THR A 51 -12.18 -12.18 -13.50
N GLY A 52 -12.86 -12.82 -14.46
CA GLY A 52 -12.64 -12.52 -15.89
C GLY A 52 -12.92 -11.06 -16.30
N SER A 53 -13.60 -10.27 -15.45
CA SER A 53 -14.01 -8.89 -15.75
C SER A 53 -13.41 -7.83 -14.81
N GLY A 54 -12.56 -8.22 -13.85
CA GLY A 54 -11.94 -7.30 -12.90
C GLY A 54 -11.65 -7.94 -11.55
N THR A 55 -11.84 -7.19 -10.48
CA THR A 55 -11.66 -7.65 -9.10
C THR A 55 -12.97 -7.64 -8.36
N VAL A 56 -13.34 -8.76 -7.76
CA VAL A 56 -14.43 -8.82 -6.79
C VAL A 56 -13.86 -8.58 -5.41
N VAL A 57 -14.45 -7.64 -4.67
CA VAL A 57 -14.18 -7.40 -3.26
C VAL A 57 -15.39 -7.80 -2.46
N GLU A 58 -15.22 -8.73 -1.52
CA GLU A 58 -16.31 -9.22 -0.68
C GLU A 58 -16.05 -8.88 0.78
N ALA A 59 -17.11 -8.47 1.48
CA ALA A 59 -17.18 -8.49 2.92
C ALA A 59 -17.84 -9.81 3.33
N VAL A 60 -17.08 -10.68 3.98
CA VAL A 60 -17.47 -12.02 4.38
C VAL A 60 -17.64 -12.04 5.90
N ARG A 61 -18.81 -12.48 6.37
CA ARG A 61 -19.01 -12.75 7.79
C ARG A 61 -18.16 -13.96 8.18
N ARG A 62 -17.24 -13.77 9.13
CA ARG A 62 -16.28 -14.80 9.57
C ARG A 62 -16.97 -16.04 10.14
N ARG A 63 -18.07 -15.84 10.87
CA ARG A 63 -18.92 -16.95 11.33
C ARG A 63 -19.79 -17.44 10.17
N GLY A 64 -19.49 -18.63 9.66
CA GLY A 64 -20.28 -19.30 8.62
C GLY A 64 -20.01 -18.86 7.19
N GLY A 65 -19.07 -17.93 6.95
CA GLY A 65 -18.58 -17.61 5.59
C GLY A 65 -19.56 -16.88 4.68
N ARG A 66 -20.68 -16.35 5.21
CA ARG A 66 -21.69 -15.68 4.39
C ARG A 66 -21.19 -14.32 3.91
N VAL A 67 -21.18 -14.11 2.60
CA VAL A 67 -20.98 -12.79 1.98
C VAL A 67 -22.12 -11.86 2.41
N VAL A 68 -21.76 -10.71 3.00
CA VAL A 68 -22.71 -9.69 3.47
C VAL A 68 -22.72 -8.45 2.58
N ARG A 69 -21.67 -8.24 1.79
CA ARG A 69 -21.56 -7.18 0.79
C ARG A 69 -20.51 -7.57 -0.24
N TYR A 70 -20.67 -7.12 -1.48
CA TYR A 70 -19.61 -7.22 -2.48
C TYR A 70 -19.60 -5.99 -3.38
N SER A 71 -18.50 -5.81 -4.11
CA SER A 71 -18.36 -4.81 -5.17
C SER A 71 -17.43 -5.36 -6.25
N ILE A 72 -17.67 -4.96 -7.49
CA ILE A 72 -16.83 -5.33 -8.64
C ILE A 72 -16.10 -4.08 -9.09
N LEU A 73 -14.78 -4.16 -9.18
CA LEU A 73 -13.91 -3.06 -9.57
C LEU A 73 -13.21 -3.40 -10.89
N PRO A 74 -13.21 -2.51 -11.88
CA PRO A 74 -12.43 -2.71 -13.10
C PRO A 74 -10.93 -2.63 -12.79
N GLY A 75 -10.17 -3.64 -13.21
CA GLY A 75 -8.73 -3.78 -12.93
C GLY A 75 -8.41 -4.95 -12.00
N SER A 76 -7.12 -5.13 -11.71
CA SER A 76 -6.62 -6.21 -10.84
C SER A 76 -6.08 -5.63 -9.54
N TYR A 77 -6.79 -5.89 -8.45
CA TYR A 77 -6.44 -5.39 -7.13
C TYR A 77 -6.41 -6.51 -6.10
N GLY A 78 -5.59 -6.32 -5.06
CA GLY A 78 -5.48 -7.22 -3.91
C GLY A 78 -5.53 -6.48 -2.58
N ILE A 79 -5.63 -7.24 -1.50
CA ILE A 79 -5.50 -6.71 -0.14
C ILE A 79 -4.01 -6.44 0.11
N PRO A 80 -3.60 -5.23 0.56
CA PRO A 80 -2.19 -4.93 0.81
C PRO A 80 -1.60 -5.81 1.91
N GLN A 81 -0.41 -6.36 1.67
CA GLN A 81 0.46 -6.83 2.73
C GLN A 81 1.25 -5.63 3.27
N VAL A 82 1.42 -5.55 4.59
CA VAL A 82 2.16 -4.47 5.27
C VAL A 82 3.45 -4.97 5.91
N ALA A 83 3.67 -6.28 5.87
CA ALA A 83 4.92 -6.92 6.27
C ALA A 83 5.18 -8.16 5.39
N PHE A 84 6.44 -8.57 5.32
CA PHE A 84 6.90 -9.71 4.51
C PHE A 84 6.47 -11.08 5.07
N ASP A 85 5.92 -11.13 6.27
CA ASP A 85 5.36 -12.34 6.88
C ASP A 85 3.91 -12.64 6.42
N GLY A 86 3.39 -11.84 5.48
CA GLY A 86 2.03 -11.95 4.97
C GLY A 86 0.98 -11.19 5.78
N THR A 87 1.37 -10.46 6.83
CA THR A 87 0.45 -9.60 7.59
C THR A 87 -0.23 -8.60 6.65
N THR A 88 -1.56 -8.59 6.63
CA THR A 88 -2.36 -7.70 5.79
C THR A 88 -2.75 -6.40 6.49
N GLY A 89 -2.94 -5.34 5.71
CA GLY A 89 -3.33 -4.02 6.18
C GLY A 89 -4.32 -3.32 5.25
N GLY A 90 -4.43 -1.99 5.40
CA GLY A 90 -5.26 -1.15 4.51
C GLY A 90 -6.73 -0.98 4.93
N LEU A 91 -7.19 -1.67 5.99
CA LEU A 91 -8.51 -1.40 6.58
C LEU A 91 -8.39 -0.31 7.65
N SER A 92 -9.19 0.75 7.53
CA SER A 92 -9.23 1.83 8.50
C SER A 92 -9.60 1.32 9.90
N HIS A 93 -9.18 2.04 10.94
CA HIS A 93 -9.50 1.67 12.31
C HIS A 93 -11.01 1.58 12.56
N ASP A 94 -11.85 2.32 11.87
CA ASP A 94 -13.31 2.21 12.02
C ASP A 94 -13.94 1.12 11.13
N GLY A 95 -13.16 0.50 10.24
CA GLY A 95 -13.60 -0.56 9.32
C GLY A 95 -14.44 -0.08 8.14
N ARG A 96 -14.51 1.23 7.88
CA ARG A 96 -15.33 1.82 6.82
C ARG A 96 -14.60 2.04 5.51
N THR A 97 -13.28 2.13 5.56
CA THR A 97 -12.44 2.37 4.39
C THR A 97 -11.46 1.22 4.23
N LEU A 98 -11.51 0.57 3.08
CA LEU A 98 -10.56 -0.45 2.67
C LEU A 98 -9.72 0.10 1.53
N VAL A 99 -8.41 0.17 1.73
CA VAL A 99 -7.44 0.44 0.68
C VAL A 99 -7.11 -0.86 -0.03
N LEU A 100 -7.02 -0.80 -1.36
CA LEU A 100 -6.61 -1.91 -2.22
C LEU A 100 -5.31 -1.51 -2.92
N GLY A 101 -4.45 -2.49 -3.17
CA GLY A 101 -3.24 -2.30 -3.98
C GLY A 101 -3.43 -2.86 -5.37
N ASP A 102 -2.82 -2.22 -6.36
CA ASP A 102 -2.80 -2.68 -7.75
C ASP A 102 -1.83 -3.87 -7.89
N VAL A 103 -2.33 -4.97 -8.44
CA VAL A 103 -1.54 -6.20 -8.65
C VAL A 103 -0.46 -5.99 -9.71
N ALA A 104 -0.72 -5.20 -10.75
CA ALA A 104 0.22 -4.99 -11.85
C ALA A 104 1.44 -4.12 -11.47
N THR A 105 1.34 -3.37 -10.37
CA THR A 105 2.45 -2.55 -9.84
C THR A 105 3.06 -3.12 -8.57
N SER A 106 2.57 -4.29 -8.12
CA SER A 106 3.18 -5.03 -7.02
C SER A 106 4.52 -5.64 -7.47
N PRO A 107 5.56 -5.66 -6.61
CA PRO A 107 6.88 -6.20 -6.95
C PRO A 107 6.86 -7.72 -7.19
#